data_AF-A0A9P7WU76-F1
#
_entry.id   AF-A0A9P7WU76-F1
#
_cell.length_a   1.000
_cell.length_b   1.000
_cell.length_c   1.000
_cell.angle_alpha   90.00
_cell.angle_beta   90.00
_cell.angle_gamma   90.00
#
_symmetry.space_group_name_H-M   'P 1'
#
loop_
_entity.id
_entity.type
_entity.pdbx_description
1 polymer ?
#
loop_
_entity_poly.entity_id
_entity_poly.type
_entity_poly.pdbx_seq_one_letter_code
_entity_poly.pdbx_strand_id
1 'polypeptide(L)'
;MRNMFSKVHRDTTEICHDHENSVRLDATRTISDLARSIMTNNSFIGKAWSRLVGGGHAQTIASANASPRADKMGEETYHLVVADYGNFSYDLDFFDRPASTPIVVFLHGIGGRAASPYNQGLADQVGLPVAQGGLGCRTVRLTLRGCGDLVLTSPQIHHAGQVNDLGAAVASIRKDFPAAKLYLVGSSLGAGIVMNYLAEMGDASPITAAFCQSQVYKFVESAEGFKGSMVHWIYNWALGRTFTRMFKDNKHVFEDEYARSLSPPTSPGSSRPVSPGPPTDHDDSDSSSLESPSPLHRSVQYDNDAALEDLARIRQVVKENLSLTKFSGKVVAPLAGYESAKAFMLATSSVNAIPRIRVPVLCLNACDDPLMAGKHLPRDEMNASPCVVMAATPGGGHLGFFGKGTDGKTGADGRWSTRLGFEWLSGIHNSNPAPRPAQTIVNWVDNGHVTRDWFHPEGRPEMRYMKVAICFRGVMTSSRAPIAPSQTDSKSVRGLF
;
A
#
# COMPACT_ATOMS: atom_id res chain seq x y z
N MET A 1 8.78 44.25 -3.87
CA MET A 1 9.23 42.84 -3.83
C MET A 1 9.29 42.27 -5.25
N ARG A 2 10.23 42.74 -6.09
CA ARG A 2 10.35 42.32 -7.51
C ARG A 2 11.79 42.01 -7.96
N ASN A 3 12.78 42.03 -7.07
CA ASN A 3 14.20 41.90 -7.45
C ASN A 3 14.94 40.81 -6.66
N MET A 4 14.58 39.54 -6.85
CA MET A 4 15.32 38.44 -6.22
C MET A 4 15.44 37.17 -7.08
N PHE A 5 15.43 37.32 -8.41
CA PHE A 5 15.49 36.19 -9.36
C PHE A 5 16.55 36.30 -10.47
N SER A 6 17.56 37.17 -10.35
CA SER A 6 18.58 37.36 -11.42
C SER A 6 20.00 36.89 -11.09
N LYS A 7 20.21 36.02 -10.10
CA LYS A 7 21.58 35.66 -9.68
C LYS A 7 21.86 34.16 -9.50
N VAL A 8 21.26 33.32 -10.34
CA VAL A 8 21.68 31.91 -10.52
C VAL A 8 21.95 31.66 -12.01
N HIS A 9 22.91 32.40 -12.56
CA HIS A 9 23.44 32.15 -13.90
C HIS A 9 24.85 32.71 -13.99
N ARG A 10 25.82 31.89 -13.60
CA ARG A 10 27.22 31.84 -14.05
C ARG A 10 28.02 31.07 -13.01
N ASP A 11 28.35 29.83 -13.36
CA ASP A 11 29.71 29.26 -13.28
C ASP A 11 29.57 27.74 -13.26
N THR A 12 29.82 27.09 -14.41
CA THR A 12 30.48 25.78 -14.53
C THR A 12 30.51 25.32 -15.99
N THR A 13 31.55 25.73 -16.72
CA THR A 13 32.26 24.98 -17.77
C THR A 13 33.59 24.59 -17.11
N GLU A 14 34.19 23.40 -17.15
CA GLU A 14 34.23 22.24 -18.06
C GLU A 14 34.44 20.94 -17.25
N ILE A 15 34.01 19.79 -17.78
CA ILE A 15 34.80 18.54 -17.99
C ILE A 15 33.83 17.47 -18.51
N CYS A 16 34.22 16.85 -19.64
CA CYS A 16 33.45 15.92 -20.46
C CYS A 16 33.28 14.50 -19.88
N HIS A 17 32.30 13.79 -20.48
CA HIS A 17 31.92 12.37 -20.37
C HIS A 17 31.05 11.96 -19.17
N ASP A 18 29.76 12.33 -19.23
CA ASP A 18 28.60 11.46 -18.96
C ASP A 18 27.33 12.32 -18.91
N HIS A 19 26.69 12.52 -20.06
CA HIS A 19 25.52 13.40 -20.15
C HIS A 19 24.32 12.87 -19.34
N GLU A 20 24.20 11.56 -19.15
CA GLU A 20 23.16 10.96 -18.30
C GLU A 20 23.45 11.09 -16.80
N ASN A 21 24.70 10.90 -16.37
CA ASN A 21 25.06 11.06 -14.95
C ASN A 21 25.03 12.53 -14.52
N SER A 22 25.40 13.47 -15.40
CA SER A 22 25.33 14.90 -15.11
C SER A 22 23.89 15.40 -14.93
N VAL A 23 22.97 14.97 -15.81
CA VAL A 23 21.54 15.31 -15.70
C VAL A 23 20.90 14.69 -14.46
N ARG A 24 21.29 13.46 -14.11
CA ARG A 24 20.82 12.76 -12.92
C ARG A 24 21.30 13.41 -11.62
N LEU A 25 22.56 13.85 -11.57
CA LEU A 25 23.13 14.60 -10.45
C LEU A 25 22.50 15.99 -10.29
N ASP A 26 22.18 16.67 -11.40
CA ASP A 26 21.55 18.01 -11.38
C ASP A 26 20.07 17.95 -10.94
N ALA A 27 19.31 16.96 -11.42
CA ALA A 27 17.95 16.68 -10.95
C ALA A 27 17.93 16.27 -9.47
N THR A 28 18.90 15.48 -9.02
CA THR A 28 19.14 15.09 -7.62
C THR A 28 19.43 16.29 -6.71
N ARG A 29 20.31 17.19 -7.15
CA ARG A 29 20.58 18.45 -6.46
C ARG A 29 19.33 19.30 -6.39
N THR A 30 18.59 19.41 -7.50
CA THR A 30 17.31 20.13 -7.57
C THR A 30 16.26 19.54 -6.62
N ILE A 31 16.18 18.21 -6.48
CA ILE A 31 15.27 17.54 -5.54
C ILE A 31 15.69 17.80 -4.10
N SER A 32 16.98 17.67 -3.80
CA SER A 32 17.53 17.96 -2.46
C SER A 32 17.34 19.43 -2.09
N ASP A 33 17.45 20.33 -3.05
CA ASP A 33 17.26 21.77 -2.88
C ASP A 33 15.79 22.16 -2.83
N LEU A 34 14.91 21.47 -3.56
CA LEU A 34 13.46 21.59 -3.42
C LEU A 34 13.01 21.08 -2.06
N ALA A 35 13.48 19.90 -1.63
CA ALA A 35 13.19 19.36 -0.32
C ALA A 35 13.73 20.28 0.77
N ARG A 36 14.97 20.76 0.64
CA ARG A 36 15.54 21.78 1.56
C ARG A 36 14.71 23.05 1.53
N SER A 37 14.31 23.57 0.37
CA SER A 37 13.47 24.76 0.25
C SER A 37 12.10 24.58 0.93
N ILE A 38 11.44 23.43 0.72
CA ILE A 38 10.22 23.01 1.41
C ILE A 38 10.45 22.78 2.91
N MET A 39 11.69 22.64 3.37
CA MET A 39 12.02 22.46 4.78
C MET A 39 12.55 23.73 5.45
N THR A 40 13.11 24.67 4.69
CA THR A 40 13.70 25.94 5.16
C THR A 40 12.72 27.11 5.05
N ASN A 41 11.89 27.17 4.01
CA ASN A 41 10.82 28.17 3.88
C ASN A 41 9.63 27.92 4.80
N ASN A 42 9.71 26.80 5.51
CA ASN A 42 8.63 26.15 6.18
C ASN A 42 9.15 25.92 7.58
N SER A 43 8.75 26.78 8.49
CA SER A 43 9.29 26.80 9.85
C SER A 43 9.06 25.49 10.62
N PHE A 44 8.39 24.47 10.04
CA PHE A 44 7.74 23.30 10.64
C PHE A 44 8.56 22.52 11.68
N ILE A 45 9.89 22.59 11.59
CA ILE A 45 10.81 21.75 12.35
C ILE A 45 11.27 22.50 13.60
N GLY A 46 10.37 22.60 14.57
CA GLY A 46 10.69 23.20 15.87
C GLY A 46 9.64 22.83 16.91
N LYS A 47 10.04 22.01 17.90
CA LYS A 47 9.25 21.48 19.03
C LYS A 47 7.76 21.32 18.73
N ALA A 48 7.33 20.12 18.33
CA ALA A 48 5.91 19.78 18.27
C ALA A 48 5.27 19.92 19.67
N TRP A 49 4.77 21.12 20.00
CA TRP A 49 4.01 21.41 21.20
C TRP A 49 2.54 21.08 20.93
N SER A 50 2.23 19.79 20.91
CA SER A 50 0.86 19.36 21.16
C SER A 50 0.60 19.55 22.65
N ARG A 51 0.00 20.70 23.03
CA ARG A 51 -0.49 20.95 24.41
C ARG A 51 -1.59 19.97 24.84
N LEU A 52 -2.17 19.20 23.91
CA LEU A 52 -3.31 18.32 24.13
C LEU A 52 -2.92 16.85 24.32
N VAL A 53 -1.78 16.42 23.77
CA VAL A 53 -1.26 15.06 23.85
C VAL A 53 0.26 15.12 24.02
N GLY A 54 0.74 15.00 25.26
CA GLY A 54 2.16 15.12 25.58
C GLY A 54 2.98 13.85 25.26
N GLY A 55 4.09 14.00 24.55
CA GLY A 55 5.07 12.93 24.26
C GLY A 55 4.72 12.00 23.10
N GLY A 56 5.74 11.42 22.47
CA GLY A 56 5.60 10.57 21.28
C GLY A 56 4.75 9.32 21.48
N HIS A 57 4.74 8.74 22.68
CA HIS A 57 3.86 7.62 23.02
C HIS A 57 2.38 8.01 22.95
N ALA A 58 1.96 9.06 23.65
CA ALA A 58 0.55 9.45 23.67
C ALA A 58 0.06 9.86 22.28
N GLN A 59 0.91 10.53 21.50
CA GLN A 59 0.64 10.85 20.10
C GLN A 59 0.47 9.60 19.22
N THR A 60 1.27 8.55 19.47
CA THR A 60 1.15 7.27 18.77
C THR A 60 -0.16 6.56 19.11
N ILE A 61 -0.53 6.50 20.41
CA ILE A 61 -1.83 5.93 20.85
C ILE A 61 -3.00 6.70 20.24
N ALA A 62 -2.96 8.03 20.30
CA ALA A 62 -4.00 8.88 19.73
C ALA A 62 -4.16 8.64 18.22
N SER A 63 -3.07 8.46 17.48
CA SER A 63 -3.16 8.14 16.05
C SER A 63 -3.67 6.73 15.79
N ALA A 64 -3.32 5.75 16.62
CA ALA A 64 -3.81 4.38 16.48
C ALA A 64 -5.32 4.25 16.75
N ASN A 65 -5.84 5.09 17.66
CA ASN A 65 -7.25 5.13 18.04
C ASN A 65 -8.05 6.21 17.29
N ALA A 66 -7.44 6.94 16.36
CA ALA A 66 -8.14 7.96 15.61
C ALA A 66 -9.23 7.31 14.75
N SER A 67 -10.47 7.78 14.91
CA SER A 67 -11.56 7.35 14.05
C SER A 67 -11.29 7.76 12.60
N PRO A 68 -11.64 6.91 11.61
CA PRO A 68 -11.74 7.32 10.22
C PRO A 68 -12.55 8.61 10.10
N ARG A 69 -12.17 9.49 9.17
CA ARG A 69 -13.05 10.57 8.74
C ARG A 69 -14.25 9.92 8.06
N ALA A 70 -15.44 10.52 8.19
CA ALA A 70 -16.70 9.97 7.68
C ALA A 70 -16.49 9.29 6.31
N ASP A 71 -16.97 8.05 6.17
CA ASP A 71 -16.68 7.16 5.04
C ASP A 71 -16.99 7.83 3.69
N LYS A 72 -15.99 8.49 3.12
CA LYS A 72 -15.85 8.56 1.68
C LYS A 72 -15.15 7.28 1.28
N MET A 73 -15.96 6.23 1.07
CA MET A 73 -15.52 5.08 0.27
C MET A 73 -15.11 5.59 -1.12
N GLY A 74 -14.20 4.87 -1.78
CA GLY A 74 -13.94 5.08 -3.21
C GLY A 74 -15.22 5.14 -4.02
N GLU A 75 -15.22 5.93 -5.10
CA GLU A 75 -16.28 5.83 -6.11
C GLU A 75 -16.34 4.40 -6.67
N GLU A 76 -15.16 3.80 -6.87
CA GLU A 76 -14.98 2.41 -7.29
C GLU A 76 -14.01 1.67 -6.38
N THR A 77 -14.30 0.42 -6.05
CA THR A 77 -13.37 -0.50 -5.38
C THR A 77 -12.96 -1.61 -6.35
N TYR A 78 -11.66 -1.76 -6.57
CA TYR A 78 -11.07 -2.81 -7.39
C TYR A 78 -10.56 -3.93 -6.51
N HIS A 79 -11.02 -5.15 -6.76
CA HIS A 79 -10.50 -6.36 -6.13
C HIS A 79 -9.54 -7.06 -7.09
N LEU A 80 -8.33 -7.32 -6.61
CA LEU A 80 -7.25 -7.94 -7.37
C LEU A 80 -6.79 -9.22 -6.68
N VAL A 81 -6.34 -10.17 -7.49
CA VAL A 81 -5.67 -11.40 -7.04
C VAL A 81 -4.29 -11.43 -7.69
N VAL A 82 -3.25 -11.75 -6.91
CA VAL A 82 -1.86 -11.84 -7.40
C VAL A 82 -1.38 -13.28 -7.52
N ALA A 83 -0.16 -13.47 -8.01
CA ALA A 83 0.40 -14.75 -8.41
C ALA A 83 0.23 -15.91 -7.44
N ASP A 84 0.32 -15.63 -6.14
CA ASP A 84 0.17 -16.59 -5.03
C ASP A 84 -1.28 -16.78 -4.59
N TYR A 85 -2.23 -16.29 -5.40
CA TYR A 85 -3.67 -16.22 -5.14
C TYR A 85 -4.07 -15.36 -3.95
N GLY A 86 -3.14 -14.53 -3.45
CA GLY A 86 -3.45 -13.52 -2.45
C GLY A 86 -4.35 -12.44 -3.03
N ASN A 87 -5.45 -12.15 -2.34
CA ASN A 87 -6.32 -11.04 -2.71
C ASN A 87 -5.94 -9.76 -1.95
N PHE A 88 -6.10 -8.64 -2.62
CA PHE A 88 -6.06 -7.32 -2.02
C PHE A 88 -7.04 -6.39 -2.77
N SER A 89 -7.28 -5.19 -2.26
CA SER A 89 -8.12 -4.22 -2.97
C SER A 89 -7.53 -2.82 -2.98
N TYR A 90 -8.03 -1.99 -3.87
CA TYR A 90 -7.86 -0.55 -3.76
C TYR A 90 -9.15 0.21 -4.09
N ASP A 91 -9.37 1.29 -3.35
CA ASP A 91 -10.45 2.24 -3.59
C ASP A 91 -9.91 3.36 -4.48
N LEU A 92 -10.62 3.66 -5.57
CA LEU A 92 -10.32 4.73 -6.51
C LEU A 92 -11.37 5.84 -6.38
N ASP A 93 -10.91 7.06 -6.14
CA ASP A 93 -11.72 8.26 -6.12
C ASP A 93 -11.49 9.12 -7.37
N PHE A 94 -12.52 9.88 -7.76
CA PHE A 94 -12.52 10.80 -8.90
C PHE A 94 -12.25 10.10 -10.24
N PHE A 95 -12.95 8.98 -10.47
CA PHE A 95 -12.80 8.14 -11.66
C PHE A 95 -13.03 8.92 -12.95
N ASP A 96 -14.04 9.80 -12.98
CA ASP A 96 -14.49 10.53 -14.18
C ASP A 96 -13.56 11.66 -14.66
N ARG A 97 -12.40 11.85 -14.02
CA ARG A 97 -11.43 12.89 -14.43
C ARG A 97 -10.81 12.58 -15.80
N PRO A 98 -10.10 13.53 -16.45
CA PRO A 98 -9.34 13.24 -17.66
C PRO A 98 -8.34 12.08 -17.46
N ALA A 99 -8.13 11.23 -18.47
CA ALA A 99 -7.28 10.03 -18.36
C ALA A 99 -5.81 10.34 -17.96
N SER A 100 -5.32 11.54 -18.24
CA SER A 100 -3.98 12.02 -17.88
C SER A 100 -3.86 12.61 -16.47
N THR A 101 -4.99 12.77 -15.75
CA THR A 101 -4.97 13.32 -14.38
C THR A 101 -4.05 12.49 -13.49
N PRO A 102 -3.10 13.13 -12.76
CA PRO A 102 -2.19 12.41 -11.88
C PRO A 102 -2.92 11.61 -10.80
N ILE A 103 -2.30 10.51 -10.38
CA ILE A 103 -2.85 9.59 -9.37
C ILE A 103 -1.89 9.50 -8.20
N VAL A 104 -2.39 9.68 -6.98
CA VAL A 104 -1.65 9.47 -5.74
C VAL A 104 -2.14 8.19 -5.07
N VAL A 105 -1.25 7.22 -4.89
CA VAL A 105 -1.54 5.89 -4.35
C VAL A 105 -1.10 5.83 -2.88
N PHE A 106 -2.02 5.50 -1.98
CA PHE A 106 -1.83 5.50 -0.53
C PHE A 106 -1.76 4.08 0.03
N LEU A 107 -0.72 3.80 0.80
CA LEU A 107 -0.49 2.53 1.50
C LEU A 107 -0.57 2.73 3.01
N HIS A 108 -1.44 1.97 3.66
CA HIS A 108 -1.62 2.01 5.10
C HIS A 108 -0.51 1.26 5.86
N GLY A 109 -0.43 1.51 7.17
CA GLY A 109 0.43 0.78 8.09
C GLY A 109 -0.14 -0.57 8.51
N ILE A 110 0.52 -1.25 9.45
CA ILE A 110 0.11 -2.54 10.00
C ILE A 110 -1.37 -2.56 10.45
N GLY A 111 -2.15 -3.54 9.97
CA GLY A 111 -3.57 -3.70 10.33
C GLY A 111 -4.49 -2.55 9.89
N GLY A 112 -4.03 -1.68 9.00
CA GLY A 112 -4.80 -0.57 8.47
C GLY A 112 -5.83 -0.99 7.41
N ARG A 113 -6.33 0.00 6.67
CA ARG A 113 -7.23 -0.17 5.51
C ARG A 113 -7.24 1.09 4.64
N ALA A 114 -7.97 1.10 3.53
CA ALA A 114 -8.16 2.30 2.69
C ALA A 114 -8.66 3.52 3.49
N ALA A 115 -9.50 3.31 4.50
CA ALA A 115 -10.04 4.35 5.39
C ALA A 115 -9.10 4.80 6.53
N SER A 116 -7.80 4.49 6.48
CA SER A 116 -6.88 4.88 7.56
C SER A 116 -6.77 6.41 7.68
N PRO A 117 -7.02 7.04 8.84
CA PRO A 117 -7.19 8.49 8.96
C PRO A 117 -5.98 9.32 8.51
N TYR A 118 -4.77 8.83 8.79
CA TYR A 118 -3.51 9.49 8.44
C TYR A 118 -3.25 9.52 6.92
N ASN A 119 -3.84 8.60 6.16
CA ASN A 119 -3.80 8.61 4.69
C ASN A 119 -5.00 9.36 4.12
N GLN A 120 -6.20 9.18 4.69
CA GLN A 120 -7.43 9.87 4.25
C GLN A 120 -7.28 11.38 4.24
N GLY A 121 -6.69 11.97 5.29
CA GLY A 121 -6.51 13.43 5.38
C GLY A 121 -5.72 14.02 4.20
N LEU A 122 -4.63 13.35 3.81
CA LEU A 122 -3.82 13.76 2.67
C LEU A 122 -4.50 13.42 1.34
N ALA A 123 -5.14 12.25 1.22
CA ALA A 123 -5.90 11.86 0.05
C ALA A 123 -7.00 12.88 -0.28
N ASP A 124 -7.82 13.24 0.70
CA ASP A 124 -8.86 14.27 0.56
C ASP A 124 -8.25 15.58 0.02
N GLN A 125 -7.16 16.04 0.64
CA GLN A 125 -6.54 17.32 0.29
C GLN A 125 -5.93 17.32 -1.12
N VAL A 126 -5.20 16.27 -1.53
CA VAL A 126 -4.66 16.20 -2.91
C VAL A 126 -5.77 16.01 -3.94
N GLY A 127 -6.87 15.37 -3.53
CA GLY A 127 -8.05 15.11 -4.35
C GLY A 127 -8.86 16.36 -4.66
N LEU A 128 -8.88 17.35 -3.77
CA LEU A 128 -9.64 18.60 -3.96
C LEU A 128 -9.26 19.32 -5.29
N PRO A 129 -10.21 20.00 -5.94
CA PRO A 129 -9.91 20.83 -7.10
C PRO A 129 -8.83 21.89 -6.79
N VAL A 130 -8.03 22.26 -7.80
CA VAL A 130 -7.01 23.31 -7.66
C VAL A 130 -7.62 24.63 -7.18
N ALA A 131 -8.81 24.98 -7.67
CA ALA A 131 -9.55 26.17 -7.24
C ALA A 131 -9.95 26.15 -5.75
N GLN A 132 -9.96 24.98 -5.10
CA GLN A 132 -10.25 24.79 -3.68
C GLN A 132 -8.96 24.53 -2.87
N GLY A 133 -7.79 24.74 -3.46
CA GLY A 133 -6.49 24.56 -2.78
C GLY A 133 -5.99 23.11 -2.74
N GLY A 134 -6.56 22.20 -3.54
CA GLY A 134 -6.02 20.85 -3.74
C GLY A 134 -5.10 20.74 -4.96
N LEU A 135 -4.83 19.52 -5.42
CA LEU A 135 -4.04 19.25 -6.62
C LEU A 135 -4.87 18.76 -7.81
N GLY A 136 -6.17 18.56 -7.64
CA GLY A 136 -7.00 17.96 -8.68
C GLY A 136 -6.54 16.56 -9.07
N CYS A 137 -5.84 15.84 -8.20
CA CYS A 137 -5.37 14.48 -8.45
C CYS A 137 -6.46 13.44 -8.20
N ARG A 138 -6.41 12.30 -8.89
CA ARG A 138 -7.08 11.07 -8.45
C ARG A 138 -6.38 10.51 -7.23
N THR A 139 -7.14 9.83 -6.38
CA THR A 139 -6.59 9.16 -5.19
C THR A 139 -6.92 7.68 -5.26
N VAL A 140 -5.92 6.85 -4.99
CA VAL A 140 -6.07 5.41 -4.87
C VAL A 140 -5.64 4.99 -3.47
N ARG A 141 -6.47 4.26 -2.74
CA ARG A 141 -6.21 3.86 -1.35
C ARG A 141 -6.22 2.34 -1.26
N LEU A 142 -5.05 1.73 -1.07
CA LEU A 142 -4.93 0.27 -1.00
C LEU A 142 -5.42 -0.25 0.35
N THR A 143 -6.01 -1.44 0.33
CA THR A 143 -6.16 -2.33 1.49
C THR A 143 -5.36 -3.60 1.21
N LEU A 144 -4.31 -3.83 2.00
CA LEU A 144 -3.43 -4.99 1.85
C LEU A 144 -4.16 -6.29 2.22
N ARG A 145 -3.64 -7.43 1.72
CA ARG A 145 -4.17 -8.76 2.03
C ARG A 145 -4.34 -9.00 3.54
N GLY A 146 -5.48 -9.55 3.94
CA GLY A 146 -5.81 -9.85 5.34
C GLY A 146 -6.08 -8.61 6.22
N CYS A 147 -6.17 -7.42 5.62
CA CYS A 147 -6.48 -6.17 6.32
C CYS A 147 -7.91 -5.68 6.02
N GLY A 148 -8.43 -4.80 6.87
CA GLY A 148 -9.80 -4.31 6.75
C GLY A 148 -10.79 -5.47 6.81
N ASP A 149 -11.65 -5.55 5.79
CA ASP A 149 -12.65 -6.62 5.63
C ASP A 149 -12.19 -7.73 4.68
N LEU A 150 -10.93 -7.69 4.22
CA LEU A 150 -10.37 -8.71 3.34
C LEU A 150 -9.90 -9.92 4.14
N VAL A 151 -10.36 -11.09 3.73
CA VAL A 151 -9.83 -12.38 4.21
C VAL A 151 -8.55 -12.73 3.46
N LEU A 152 -7.67 -13.51 4.07
CA LEU A 152 -6.54 -14.08 3.34
C LEU A 152 -7.06 -15.22 2.44
N THR A 153 -6.57 -15.27 1.21
CA THR A 153 -6.83 -16.38 0.25
C THR A 153 -5.58 -17.14 -0.14
N SER A 154 -4.44 -16.73 0.42
CA SER A 154 -3.13 -17.33 0.21
C SER A 154 -2.40 -17.42 1.55
N PRO A 155 -1.49 -18.39 1.73
CA PRO A 155 -0.69 -18.57 2.95
C PRO A 155 0.45 -17.53 3.09
N GLN A 156 0.23 -16.31 2.59
CA GLN A 156 1.19 -15.20 2.57
C GLN A 156 0.60 -14.00 3.29
N ILE A 157 1.40 -13.40 4.17
CA ILE A 157 0.99 -12.27 5.01
C ILE A 157 1.70 -10.99 4.52
N HIS A 158 1.03 -9.85 4.60
CA HIS A 158 1.66 -8.57 4.26
C HIS A 158 2.82 -8.26 5.24
N HIS A 159 3.97 -7.87 4.70
CA HIS A 159 5.14 -7.40 5.44
C HIS A 159 5.95 -6.42 4.56
N ALA A 160 6.99 -5.79 5.12
CA ALA A 160 7.71 -4.72 4.41
C ALA A 160 8.39 -5.18 3.11
N GLY A 161 8.77 -6.46 3.03
CA GLY A 161 9.35 -7.07 1.83
C GLY A 161 8.32 -7.60 0.83
N GLN A 162 7.03 -7.62 1.17
CA GLN A 162 5.97 -8.08 0.27
C GLN A 162 5.53 -6.93 -0.63
N VAL A 163 6.26 -6.71 -1.73
CA VAL A 163 6.02 -5.59 -2.65
C VAL A 163 5.09 -5.94 -3.80
N ASN A 164 4.75 -7.23 -3.98
CA ASN A 164 3.97 -7.70 -5.13
C ASN A 164 2.56 -7.13 -5.17
N ASP A 165 1.90 -6.95 -4.03
CA ASP A 165 0.57 -6.32 -3.95
C ASP A 165 0.63 -4.87 -4.49
N LEU A 166 1.67 -4.11 -4.10
CA LEU A 166 1.88 -2.76 -4.61
C LEU A 166 2.22 -2.76 -6.10
N GLY A 167 3.11 -3.66 -6.54
CA GLY A 167 3.47 -3.80 -7.96
C GLY A 167 2.26 -4.12 -8.83
N ALA A 168 1.43 -5.07 -8.40
CA ALA A 168 0.17 -5.42 -9.05
C ALA A 168 -0.83 -4.26 -9.08
N ALA A 169 -0.95 -3.50 -7.99
CA ALA A 169 -1.81 -2.31 -7.96
C ALA A 169 -1.33 -1.25 -8.97
N VAL A 170 -0.03 -0.95 -8.97
CA VAL A 170 0.58 0.01 -9.92
C VAL A 170 0.37 -0.44 -11.35
N ALA A 171 0.58 -1.73 -11.64
CA ALA A 171 0.36 -2.30 -12.97
C ALA A 171 -1.12 -2.21 -13.39
N SER A 172 -2.06 -2.52 -12.49
CA SER A 172 -3.51 -2.36 -12.70
C SER A 172 -3.88 -0.91 -13.02
N ILE A 173 -3.39 0.03 -12.23
CA ILE A 173 -3.64 1.45 -12.42
C ILE A 173 -3.03 1.95 -13.74
N ARG A 174 -1.83 1.50 -14.10
CA ARG A 174 -1.17 1.88 -15.36
C ARG A 174 -1.90 1.35 -16.59
N LYS A 175 -2.47 0.14 -16.49
CA LYS A 175 -3.30 -0.43 -17.56
C LYS A 175 -4.50 0.47 -17.86
N ASP A 176 -5.18 0.94 -16.82
CA ASP A 176 -6.39 1.75 -16.95
C ASP A 176 -6.06 3.24 -17.23
N PHE A 177 -4.93 3.74 -16.74
CA PHE A 177 -4.49 5.14 -16.86
C PHE A 177 -3.02 5.29 -17.31
N PRO A 178 -2.68 4.92 -18.57
CA PRO A 178 -1.29 4.85 -19.02
C PRO A 178 -0.58 6.22 -19.02
N ALA A 179 -1.31 7.30 -19.28
CA ALA A 179 -0.77 8.66 -19.36
C ALA A 179 -0.65 9.37 -17.99
N ALA A 180 -1.22 8.83 -16.92
CA ALA A 180 -1.23 9.48 -15.63
C ALA A 180 0.16 9.47 -14.97
N LYS A 181 0.57 10.57 -14.34
CA LYS A 181 1.74 10.56 -13.43
C LYS A 181 1.33 9.86 -12.14
N LEU A 182 2.14 8.92 -11.66
CA LEU A 182 1.87 8.19 -10.42
C LEU A 182 2.76 8.69 -9.28
N TYR A 183 2.18 8.85 -8.10
CA TYR A 183 2.87 9.17 -6.86
C TYR A 183 2.52 8.13 -5.80
N LEU A 184 3.46 7.84 -4.89
CA LEU A 184 3.21 6.93 -3.78
C LEU A 184 3.23 7.66 -2.44
N VAL A 185 2.31 7.31 -1.56
CA VAL A 185 2.32 7.72 -0.15
C VAL A 185 2.27 6.47 0.69
N GLY A 186 3.28 6.27 1.53
CA GLY A 186 3.35 5.14 2.46
C GLY A 186 3.42 5.63 3.90
N SER A 187 2.69 4.97 4.79
CA SER A 187 2.72 5.25 6.23
C SER A 187 3.13 4.00 7.02
N SER A 188 4.09 4.12 7.95
CA SER A 188 4.57 3.01 8.77
C SER A 188 5.00 1.79 7.91
N LEU A 189 4.43 0.60 8.11
CA LEU A 189 4.69 -0.58 7.28
C LEU A 189 4.49 -0.31 5.77
N GLY A 190 3.50 0.51 5.40
CA GLY A 190 3.26 0.91 4.02
C GLY A 190 4.41 1.75 3.44
N ALA A 191 5.09 2.57 4.25
CA ALA A 191 6.32 3.24 3.85
C ALA A 191 7.44 2.22 3.58
N GLY A 192 7.51 1.15 4.38
CA GLY A 192 8.33 -0.07 4.17
C GLY A 192 8.22 -0.59 2.75
N ILE A 193 6.98 -0.96 2.41
CA ILE A 193 6.62 -1.55 1.12
C ILE A 193 6.93 -0.57 -0.02
N VAL A 194 6.58 0.72 0.11
CA VAL A 194 6.88 1.74 -0.91
C VAL A 194 8.39 1.83 -1.17
N MET A 195 9.21 1.96 -0.13
CA MET A 195 10.67 2.08 -0.31
C MET A 195 11.28 0.84 -0.95
N ASN A 196 10.90 -0.36 -0.49
CA ASN A 196 11.40 -1.61 -1.04
C ASN A 196 10.97 -1.80 -2.50
N TYR A 197 9.70 -1.48 -2.84
CA TYR A 197 9.21 -1.49 -4.21
C TYR A 197 10.00 -0.54 -5.11
N LEU A 198 10.22 0.71 -4.67
CA LEU A 198 10.98 1.69 -5.44
C LEU A 198 12.44 1.27 -5.67
N ALA A 199 13.06 0.61 -4.69
CA ALA A 199 14.40 0.07 -4.82
C ALA A 199 14.49 -1.13 -5.77
N GLU A 200 13.45 -1.96 -5.79
CA GLU A 200 13.37 -3.10 -6.70
C GLU A 200 13.13 -2.66 -8.15
N MET A 201 12.30 -1.63 -8.34
CA MET A 201 12.07 -1.05 -9.65
C MET A 201 13.26 -0.23 -10.18
N GLY A 202 14.01 0.43 -9.30
CA GLY A 202 15.14 1.26 -9.67
C GLY A 202 14.79 2.28 -10.77
N ASP A 203 15.57 2.29 -11.84
CA ASP A 203 15.34 3.20 -12.98
C ASP A 203 14.07 2.88 -13.78
N ALA A 204 13.62 1.63 -13.78
CA ALA A 204 12.38 1.20 -14.43
C ALA A 204 11.12 1.61 -13.64
N SER A 205 11.27 2.31 -12.51
CA SER A 205 10.12 2.74 -11.70
C SER A 205 9.18 3.67 -12.48
N PRO A 206 7.88 3.32 -12.61
CA PRO A 206 6.88 4.17 -13.22
C PRO A 206 6.40 5.29 -12.27
N ILE A 207 7.00 5.42 -11.09
CA ILE A 207 6.60 6.35 -10.03
C ILE A 207 7.37 7.66 -10.14
N THR A 208 6.67 8.78 -10.10
CA THR A 208 7.24 10.12 -10.22
C THR A 208 7.96 10.54 -8.93
N ALA A 209 7.31 10.38 -7.78
CA ALA A 209 7.88 10.64 -6.47
C ALA A 209 7.08 9.92 -5.37
N ALA A 210 7.65 9.86 -4.17
CA ALA A 210 6.95 9.31 -3.01
C ALA A 210 7.08 10.16 -1.74
N PHE A 211 6.12 10.02 -0.84
CA PHE A 211 6.16 10.51 0.53
C PHE A 211 6.02 9.33 1.50
N CYS A 212 6.98 9.17 2.40
CA CYS A 212 7.05 8.08 3.36
C CYS A 212 6.98 8.65 4.78
N GLN A 213 5.91 8.36 5.51
CA GLN A 213 5.73 8.83 6.89
C GLN A 213 6.02 7.71 7.88
N SER A 214 6.88 8.03 8.85
CA SER A 214 7.24 7.22 10.01
C SER A 214 7.63 5.79 9.69
N GLN A 215 8.57 5.70 8.77
CA GLN A 215 9.15 4.43 8.38
C GLN A 215 9.94 3.80 9.54
N VAL A 216 9.85 2.48 9.66
CA VAL A 216 10.74 1.66 10.50
C VAL A 216 11.82 1.05 9.59
N TYR A 217 12.99 1.70 9.50
CA TYR A 217 14.05 1.34 8.55
C TYR A 217 14.87 0.11 8.93
N LYS A 218 15.13 -0.08 10.23
CA LYS A 218 16.07 -1.06 10.79
C LYS A 218 15.30 -1.95 11.78
N PHE A 219 14.76 -3.07 11.29
CA PHE A 219 13.82 -3.88 12.10
C PHE A 219 14.48 -4.57 13.29
N VAL A 220 15.74 -4.99 13.17
CA VAL A 220 16.47 -5.64 14.27
C VAL A 220 16.68 -4.63 15.40
N GLU A 221 17.21 -3.46 15.08
CA GLU A 221 17.49 -2.38 16.02
C GLU A 221 16.21 -1.81 16.63
N SER A 222 15.15 -1.69 15.84
CA SER A 222 13.81 -1.37 16.33
C SER A 222 13.39 -2.41 17.37
N ALA A 223 13.38 -3.71 17.03
CA ALA A 223 13.01 -4.81 17.91
C ALA A 223 13.87 -4.90 19.19
N GLU A 224 15.13 -4.50 19.13
CA GLU A 224 16.05 -4.48 20.27
C GLU A 224 15.91 -3.25 21.16
N GLY A 225 15.77 -2.05 20.59
CA GLY A 225 15.56 -0.79 21.32
C GLY A 225 14.25 -0.79 22.13
N PHE A 226 13.38 -1.72 21.78
CA PHE A 226 12.14 -2.08 22.44
C PHE A 226 12.35 -2.88 23.75
N LYS A 227 13.40 -3.70 23.87
CA LYS A 227 13.60 -4.57 25.04
C LYS A 227 13.73 -3.75 26.33
N GLY A 228 12.88 -4.04 27.32
CA GLY A 228 13.00 -3.50 28.69
C GLY A 228 12.14 -2.28 29.03
N SER A 229 11.39 -1.68 28.09
CA SER A 229 10.43 -0.62 28.44
C SER A 229 9.03 -1.19 28.74
N MET A 230 8.31 -0.65 29.73
CA MET A 230 6.91 -1.04 30.01
C MET A 230 5.98 -0.79 28.80
N VAL A 231 6.35 0.19 27.98
CA VAL A 231 5.60 0.61 26.79
C VAL A 231 5.83 -0.32 25.59
N HIS A 232 7.00 -0.96 25.50
CA HIS A 232 7.25 -2.06 24.58
C HIS A 232 6.25 -3.20 24.74
N TRP A 233 5.90 -3.56 25.97
CA TRP A 233 4.90 -4.60 26.19
C TRP A 233 3.55 -4.25 25.58
N ILE A 234 3.11 -3.00 25.71
CA ILE A 234 1.80 -2.56 25.22
C ILE A 234 1.74 -2.58 23.68
N TYR A 235 2.72 -1.98 23.01
CA TYR A 235 2.71 -1.90 21.54
C TYR A 235 3.05 -3.23 20.88
N ASN A 236 4.06 -3.94 21.37
CA ASN A 236 4.49 -5.20 20.77
C ASN A 236 3.42 -6.29 20.94
N TRP A 237 2.61 -6.19 22.00
CA TRP A 237 1.45 -7.05 22.21
C TRP A 237 0.20 -6.59 21.45
N ALA A 238 -0.07 -5.29 21.34
CA ALA A 238 -1.19 -4.78 20.54
C ALA A 238 -0.99 -5.10 19.04
N LEU A 239 0.20 -4.83 18.49
CA LEU A 239 0.55 -5.15 17.11
C LEU A 239 0.63 -6.68 16.89
N GLY A 240 1.21 -7.42 17.85
CA GLY A 240 1.23 -8.87 17.83
C GLY A 240 -0.17 -9.48 17.86
N ARG A 241 -1.11 -8.89 18.61
CA ARG A 241 -2.52 -9.29 18.63
C ARG A 241 -3.20 -9.09 17.28
N THR A 242 -2.96 -8.00 16.58
CA THR A 242 -3.53 -7.76 15.24
C THR A 242 -3.15 -8.89 14.28
N PHE A 243 -1.86 -9.20 14.17
CA PHE A 243 -1.38 -10.28 13.32
C PHE A 243 -1.82 -11.66 13.80
N THR A 244 -1.77 -11.91 15.11
CA THR A 244 -2.22 -13.17 15.69
C THR A 244 -3.70 -13.40 15.44
N ARG A 245 -4.55 -12.37 15.56
CA ARG A 245 -5.97 -12.45 15.26
C ARG A 245 -6.20 -12.73 13.78
N MET A 246 -5.60 -11.95 12.89
CA MET A 246 -5.67 -12.17 11.44
C MET A 246 -5.24 -13.59 11.08
N PHE A 247 -4.15 -14.10 11.67
CA PHE A 247 -3.69 -15.46 11.45
C PHE A 247 -4.69 -16.52 11.94
N LYS A 248 -5.24 -16.35 13.15
CA LYS A 248 -6.24 -17.27 13.71
C LYS A 248 -7.52 -17.30 12.89
N ASP A 249 -8.01 -16.12 12.49
CA ASP A 249 -9.24 -15.96 11.70
C ASP A 249 -9.08 -16.60 10.31
N ASN A 250 -7.84 -16.69 9.81
CA ASN A 250 -7.51 -17.26 8.49
C ASN A 250 -6.71 -18.56 8.56
N LYS A 251 -6.71 -19.28 9.70
CA LYS A 251 -5.86 -20.47 9.89
C LYS A 251 -6.08 -21.56 8.83
N HIS A 252 -7.31 -21.68 8.32
CA HIS A 252 -7.69 -22.67 7.32
C HIS A 252 -6.89 -22.50 6.03
N VAL A 253 -6.63 -21.25 5.61
CA VAL A 253 -5.83 -20.94 4.42
C VAL A 253 -4.42 -21.54 4.52
N PHE A 254 -3.84 -21.49 5.72
CA PHE A 254 -2.53 -22.06 5.97
C PHE A 254 -2.60 -23.58 6.08
N GLU A 255 -3.53 -24.12 6.89
CA GLU A 255 -3.68 -25.56 7.08
C GLU A 255 -3.99 -26.30 5.76
N ASP A 256 -4.85 -25.74 4.91
CA ASP A 256 -5.27 -26.33 3.63
C ASP A 256 -4.14 -26.34 2.61
N GLU A 257 -3.25 -25.33 2.61
CA GLU A 257 -2.09 -25.32 1.72
C GLU A 257 -1.14 -26.48 2.02
N TYR A 258 -0.73 -26.61 3.29
CA TYR A 258 0.21 -27.68 3.66
C TYR A 258 -0.46 -29.05 3.62
N ALA A 259 -1.76 -29.17 3.94
CA ALA A 259 -2.48 -30.44 3.78
C ALA A 259 -2.56 -30.88 2.31
N ARG A 260 -2.73 -29.95 1.36
CA ARG A 260 -2.67 -30.24 -0.08
C ARG A 260 -1.27 -30.72 -0.50
N SER A 261 -0.20 -30.15 0.05
CA SER A 261 1.16 -30.58 -0.26
C SER A 261 1.50 -32.01 0.18
N LEU A 262 0.82 -32.51 1.22
CA LEU A 262 0.94 -33.87 1.74
C LEU A 262 0.10 -34.90 0.97
N SER A 263 -0.83 -34.44 0.12
CA SER A 263 -1.68 -35.33 -0.66
C SER A 263 -0.92 -35.83 -1.89
N PRO A 264 -0.93 -37.14 -2.21
CA PRO A 264 -0.32 -37.64 -3.44
C PRO A 264 -0.99 -36.95 -4.65
N PRO A 265 -0.23 -36.68 -5.74
CA PRO A 265 -0.81 -36.07 -6.92
C PRO A 265 -2.00 -36.90 -7.39
N THR A 266 -3.16 -36.28 -7.49
CA THR A 266 -4.32 -36.90 -8.13
C THR A 266 -3.94 -37.14 -9.59
N SER A 267 -3.79 -38.41 -9.97
CA SER A 267 -3.55 -38.79 -11.35
C SER A 267 -4.61 -38.14 -12.25
N PRO A 268 -4.24 -37.45 -13.34
CA PRO A 268 -5.21 -36.98 -14.30
C PRO A 268 -5.72 -38.21 -15.08
N GLY A 269 -6.84 -38.78 -14.66
CA GLY A 269 -7.45 -39.92 -15.34
C GLY A 269 -7.97 -40.99 -14.39
N SER A 270 -9.15 -40.75 -13.84
CA SER A 270 -10.03 -41.81 -13.34
C SER A 270 -11.45 -41.25 -13.41
N SER A 271 -12.01 -41.23 -14.62
CA SER A 271 -13.46 -41.22 -14.77
C SER A 271 -14.00 -42.43 -13.99
N ARG A 272 -14.78 -42.16 -12.94
CA ARG A 272 -15.62 -43.21 -12.34
C ARG A 272 -16.49 -43.77 -13.46
N PRO A 273 -16.61 -45.10 -13.62
CA PRO A 273 -17.58 -45.65 -14.55
C PRO A 273 -18.97 -45.28 -14.04
N VAL A 274 -19.68 -44.46 -14.82
CA VAL A 274 -21.11 -44.20 -14.62
C VAL A 274 -21.83 -45.49 -14.98
N SER A 275 -22.52 -46.09 -14.00
CA SER A 275 -23.44 -47.21 -14.25
C SER A 275 -24.53 -46.76 -15.23
N PRO A 276 -24.86 -47.55 -16.27
CA PRO A 276 -25.91 -47.15 -17.20
C PRO A 276 -27.29 -47.26 -16.52
N GLY A 277 -27.91 -46.11 -16.28
CA GLY A 277 -29.35 -46.02 -16.01
C GLY A 277 -30.16 -46.22 -17.30
N PRO A 278 -31.45 -46.58 -17.20
CA PRO A 278 -32.25 -46.93 -18.37
C PRO A 278 -32.59 -45.68 -19.22
N PRO A 279 -32.88 -45.84 -20.51
CA PRO A 279 -33.18 -44.72 -21.39
C PRO A 279 -34.60 -44.24 -21.13
N THR A 280 -34.76 -42.94 -20.90
CA THR A 280 -36.05 -42.26 -21.05
C THR A 280 -35.85 -40.94 -21.78
N ASP A 281 -36.76 -40.70 -22.70
CA ASP A 281 -36.78 -39.72 -23.77
C ASP A 281 -36.80 -38.25 -23.32
N HIS A 282 -36.21 -37.42 -24.18
CA HIS A 282 -36.50 -36.01 -24.48
C HIS A 282 -37.13 -35.11 -23.41
N ASP A 283 -36.41 -34.04 -23.02
CA ASP A 283 -36.85 -32.68 -23.33
C ASP A 283 -35.71 -31.65 -23.14
N ASP A 284 -35.50 -30.83 -24.16
CA ASP A 284 -34.56 -29.72 -24.19
C ASP A 284 -35.03 -28.59 -23.25
N SER A 285 -34.21 -28.23 -22.26
CA SER A 285 -34.23 -26.89 -21.69
C SER A 285 -32.85 -26.45 -21.25
N ASP A 286 -32.35 -25.44 -21.96
CA ASP A 286 -31.14 -24.67 -21.66
C ASP A 286 -31.22 -24.13 -20.22
N SER A 287 -30.40 -24.69 -19.34
CA SER A 287 -30.02 -24.06 -18.08
C SER A 287 -28.49 -23.98 -18.02
N SER A 288 -27.98 -22.82 -18.43
CA SER A 288 -26.57 -22.45 -18.22
C SER A 288 -26.34 -22.33 -16.72
N SER A 289 -25.97 -23.44 -16.09
CA SER A 289 -25.39 -23.44 -14.75
C SER A 289 -24.02 -22.79 -14.85
N LEU A 290 -23.89 -21.63 -14.22
CA LEU A 290 -22.61 -20.98 -13.96
C LEU A 290 -21.76 -21.92 -13.09
N GLU A 291 -20.89 -22.69 -13.73
CA GLU A 291 -19.79 -23.35 -13.01
C GLU A 291 -18.93 -22.26 -12.36
N SER A 292 -18.93 -22.22 -11.04
CA SER A 292 -17.95 -21.46 -10.27
C SER A 292 -16.55 -21.97 -10.62
N PRO A 293 -15.59 -21.11 -11.02
CA PRO A 293 -14.25 -21.59 -11.36
C PRO A 293 -13.60 -22.15 -10.10
N SER A 294 -13.39 -23.47 -10.09
CA SER A 294 -12.57 -24.14 -9.08
C SER A 294 -11.12 -23.70 -9.25
N PRO A 295 -10.44 -23.18 -8.22
CA PRO A 295 -9.07 -22.71 -8.37
C PRO A 295 -8.14 -23.92 -8.56
N LEU A 296 -7.63 -24.08 -9.78
CA LEU A 296 -6.48 -24.93 -10.09
C LEU A 296 -5.23 -24.31 -9.44
N HIS A 297 -5.02 -24.60 -8.16
CA HIS A 297 -3.76 -24.35 -7.46
C HIS A 297 -2.71 -25.32 -7.99
N ARG A 298 -1.64 -24.81 -8.60
CA ARG A 298 -0.42 -25.59 -8.83
C ARG A 298 0.18 -25.92 -7.47
N SER A 299 0.15 -27.19 -7.06
CA SER A 299 0.76 -27.64 -5.81
C SER A 299 2.26 -27.39 -5.87
N VAL A 300 2.78 -26.53 -4.98
CA VAL A 300 4.20 -26.55 -4.66
C VAL A 300 4.44 -27.89 -3.95
N GLN A 301 5.27 -28.74 -4.54
CA GLN A 301 5.58 -30.05 -3.97
C GLN A 301 6.56 -29.83 -2.82
N TYR A 302 6.05 -29.82 -1.60
CA TYR A 302 6.88 -29.74 -0.39
C TYR A 302 7.48 -31.11 -0.08
N ASP A 303 8.62 -31.11 0.59
CA ASP A 303 9.04 -32.29 1.34
C ASP A 303 7.98 -32.58 2.41
N ASN A 304 7.52 -33.84 2.48
CA ASN A 304 6.44 -34.24 3.37
C ASN A 304 6.79 -33.97 4.84
N ASP A 305 8.06 -34.15 5.22
CA ASP A 305 8.50 -33.90 6.59
C ASP A 305 8.46 -32.40 6.91
N ALA A 306 8.92 -31.55 5.99
CA ALA A 306 8.85 -30.10 6.14
C ALA A 306 7.40 -29.58 6.21
N ALA A 307 6.50 -30.12 5.39
CA ALA A 307 5.08 -29.76 5.42
C ALA A 307 4.39 -30.17 6.73
N LEU A 308 4.76 -31.32 7.30
CA LEU A 308 4.27 -31.76 8.62
C LEU A 308 4.79 -30.86 9.75
N GLU A 309 6.07 -30.48 9.71
CA GLU A 309 6.66 -29.53 10.66
C GLU A 309 5.96 -28.16 10.61
N ASP A 310 5.69 -27.65 9.41
CA ASP A 310 4.98 -26.40 9.22
C ASP A 310 3.53 -26.46 9.71
N LEU A 311 2.80 -27.55 9.46
CA LEU A 311 1.46 -27.77 10.03
C LEU A 311 1.48 -27.81 11.55
N ALA A 312 2.45 -28.52 12.15
CA ALA A 312 2.60 -28.59 13.61
C ALA A 312 2.86 -27.19 14.19
N ARG A 313 3.77 -26.43 13.56
CA ARG A 313 4.09 -25.04 13.91
C ARG A 313 2.85 -24.14 13.82
N ILE A 314 2.09 -24.21 12.73
CA ILE A 314 0.85 -23.42 12.53
C ILE A 314 -0.17 -23.72 13.63
N ARG A 315 -0.46 -25.01 13.86
CA ARG A 315 -1.40 -25.46 14.91
C ARG A 315 -0.98 -25.02 16.31
N GLN A 316 0.33 -24.95 16.57
CA GLN A 316 0.85 -24.41 17.82
C GLN A 316 0.63 -22.90 17.92
N VAL A 317 0.98 -22.13 16.90
CA VAL A 317 0.85 -20.66 16.91
C VAL A 317 -0.60 -20.21 17.08
N VAL A 318 -1.57 -20.91 16.49
CA VAL A 318 -3.00 -20.63 16.66
C VAL A 318 -3.45 -20.69 18.13
N LYS A 319 -2.72 -21.40 19.01
CA LYS A 319 -3.03 -21.48 20.44
C LYS A 319 -2.38 -20.36 21.27
N GLU A 320 -1.41 -19.65 20.72
CA GLU A 320 -0.63 -18.64 21.44
C GLU A 320 -1.13 -17.20 21.16
N ASN A 321 -0.83 -16.26 22.06
CA ASN A 321 -0.91 -14.82 21.78
C ASN A 321 0.51 -14.27 21.68
N LEU A 322 0.98 -14.08 20.46
CA LEU A 322 2.38 -13.74 20.20
C LEU A 322 2.60 -12.23 20.21
N SER A 323 3.76 -11.80 20.72
CA SER A 323 4.28 -10.46 20.40
C SER A 323 4.69 -10.40 18.94
N LEU A 324 4.79 -9.19 18.37
CA LEU A 324 5.18 -9.01 16.96
C LEU A 324 6.48 -9.76 16.63
N THR A 325 7.54 -9.61 17.44
CA THR A 325 8.83 -10.30 17.20
C THR A 325 8.68 -11.82 17.20
N LYS A 326 7.90 -12.39 18.14
CA LYS A 326 7.64 -13.84 18.19
C LYS A 326 6.79 -14.29 17.01
N PHE A 327 5.79 -13.51 16.62
CA PHE A 327 4.95 -13.78 15.46
C PHE A 327 5.78 -13.75 14.16
N SER A 328 6.61 -12.73 13.97
CA SER A 328 7.52 -12.64 12.84
C SER A 328 8.46 -13.85 12.76
N GLY A 329 9.00 -14.31 13.88
CA GLY A 329 9.88 -15.49 13.89
C GLY A 329 9.17 -16.82 13.69
N LYS A 330 8.02 -17.01 14.34
CA LYS A 330 7.28 -18.29 14.28
C LYS A 330 6.39 -18.43 13.05
N VAL A 331 6.03 -17.34 12.38
CA VAL A 331 5.06 -17.35 11.26
C VAL A 331 5.63 -16.69 10.03
N VAL A 332 5.92 -15.39 10.08
CA VAL A 332 6.21 -14.61 8.86
C VAL A 332 7.52 -15.03 8.21
N ALA A 333 8.59 -15.20 8.99
CA ALA A 333 9.91 -15.57 8.48
C ALA A 333 9.89 -16.94 7.79
N PRO A 334 9.36 -18.02 8.39
CA PRO A 334 9.20 -19.31 7.69
C PRO A 334 8.36 -19.21 6.41
N LEU A 335 7.20 -18.54 6.46
CA LEU A 335 6.33 -18.38 5.29
C LEU A 335 6.98 -17.58 4.15
N ALA A 336 7.89 -16.68 4.49
CA ALA A 336 8.66 -15.90 3.53
C ALA A 336 9.98 -16.60 3.12
N GLY A 337 10.22 -17.84 3.55
CA GLY A 337 11.41 -18.64 3.17
C GLY A 337 12.70 -18.27 3.91
N TYR A 338 12.60 -17.67 5.11
CA TYR A 338 13.75 -17.30 5.92
C TYR A 338 13.95 -18.24 7.11
N GLU A 339 15.20 -18.63 7.34
CA GLU A 339 15.63 -19.54 8.43
C GLU A 339 15.38 -18.97 9.84
N SER A 340 15.30 -17.64 9.97
CA SER A 340 15.09 -17.00 11.27
C SER A 340 14.41 -15.63 11.17
N ALA A 341 13.82 -15.21 12.29
CA ALA A 341 13.26 -13.87 12.45
C ALA A 341 14.29 -12.77 12.15
N LYS A 342 15.54 -12.97 12.58
CA LYS A 342 16.63 -12.01 12.37
C LYS A 342 17.01 -11.92 10.91
N ALA A 343 17.16 -13.05 10.22
CA ALA A 343 17.44 -13.09 8.78
C ALA A 343 16.34 -12.36 7.99
N PHE A 344 15.07 -12.67 8.29
CA PHE A 344 13.92 -11.98 7.70
C PHE A 344 13.92 -10.47 7.96
N MET A 345 14.13 -10.05 9.21
CA MET A 345 14.16 -8.64 9.58
C MET A 345 15.30 -7.89 8.89
N LEU A 346 16.49 -8.48 8.83
CA LEU A 346 17.63 -7.88 8.11
C LEU A 346 17.33 -7.74 6.62
N ALA A 347 16.80 -8.78 5.99
CA ALA A 347 16.52 -8.77 4.56
C ALA A 347 15.41 -7.78 4.17
N THR A 348 14.37 -7.68 4.99
CA THR A 348 13.19 -6.85 4.69
C THR A 348 13.29 -5.40 5.18
N SER A 349 14.33 -5.07 5.95
CA SER A 349 14.60 -3.72 6.45
C SER A 349 14.81 -2.74 5.29
N SER A 350 14.04 -1.66 5.27
CA SER A 350 14.06 -0.69 4.16
C SER A 350 15.29 0.21 4.14
N VAL A 351 16.17 0.15 5.15
CA VAL A 351 17.50 0.76 5.04
C VAL A 351 18.27 0.22 3.82
N ASN A 352 18.11 -1.06 3.49
CA ASN A 352 18.77 -1.70 2.35
C ASN A 352 18.22 -1.22 0.98
N ALA A 353 17.05 -0.58 0.99
CA ALA A 353 16.42 -0.05 -0.21
C ALA A 353 17.00 1.32 -0.61
N ILE A 354 17.43 2.12 0.37
CA ILE A 354 17.83 3.53 0.19
C ILE A 354 18.84 3.72 -0.97
N PRO A 355 19.92 2.93 -1.09
CA PRO A 355 20.93 3.13 -2.13
C PRO A 355 20.44 2.80 -3.55
N ARG A 356 19.30 2.11 -3.69
CA ARG A 356 18.75 1.63 -4.97
C ARG A 356 17.56 2.46 -5.47
N ILE A 357 16.99 3.32 -4.63
CA ILE A 357 15.86 4.20 -5.02
C ILE A 357 16.35 5.24 -6.04
N ARG A 358 15.65 5.34 -7.17
CA ARG A 358 15.99 6.23 -8.32
C ARG A 358 14.97 7.32 -8.60
N VAL A 359 14.04 7.55 -7.67
CA VAL A 359 12.99 8.56 -7.79
C VAL A 359 12.96 9.43 -6.52
N PRO A 360 12.56 10.71 -6.59
CA PRO A 360 12.44 11.57 -5.42
C PRO A 360 11.57 10.95 -4.31
N VAL A 361 12.10 10.83 -3.10
CA VAL A 361 11.37 10.36 -1.92
C VAL A 361 11.62 11.30 -0.74
N LEU A 362 10.54 11.81 -0.14
CA LEU A 362 10.61 12.50 1.16
C LEU A 362 10.17 11.56 2.28
N CYS A 363 11.05 11.37 3.25
CA CYS A 363 10.84 10.53 4.42
C CYS A 363 10.66 11.40 5.67
N LEU A 364 9.49 11.38 6.31
CA LEU A 364 9.23 12.08 7.58
C LEU A 364 9.33 11.11 8.75
N ASN A 365 10.16 11.39 9.75
CA ASN A 365 10.26 10.61 10.99
C ASN A 365 10.39 11.52 12.22
N ALA A 366 9.85 11.09 13.36
CA ALA A 366 10.04 11.77 14.64
C ALA A 366 11.13 11.07 15.47
N CYS A 367 11.95 11.84 16.18
CA CYS A 367 12.98 11.29 17.06
C CYS A 367 12.40 10.67 18.34
N ASP A 368 11.19 11.09 18.73
CA ASP A 368 10.40 10.52 19.83
C ASP A 368 9.46 9.38 19.39
N ASP A 369 9.62 8.88 18.16
CA ASP A 369 8.87 7.74 17.65
C ASP A 369 9.20 6.47 18.48
N PRO A 370 8.20 5.85 19.14
CA PRO A 370 8.42 4.68 19.97
C PRO A 370 8.73 3.40 19.19
N LEU A 371 8.45 3.35 17.88
CA LEU A 371 8.78 2.19 17.04
C LEU A 371 10.11 2.36 16.29
N MET A 372 10.57 3.59 16.09
CA MET A 372 11.84 3.89 15.44
C MET A 372 12.53 5.05 16.15
N ALA A 373 13.24 4.74 17.23
CA ALA A 373 13.91 5.75 18.03
C ALA A 373 14.90 6.57 17.19
N GLY A 374 15.01 7.88 17.45
CA GLY A 374 15.82 8.81 16.65
C GLY A 374 17.29 8.42 16.47
N LYS A 375 17.86 7.64 17.42
CA LYS A 375 19.23 7.11 17.35
C LYS A 375 19.42 5.97 16.33
N HIS A 376 18.34 5.34 15.89
CA HIS A 376 18.35 4.24 14.92
C HIS A 376 17.96 4.69 13.51
N LEU A 377 17.69 5.99 13.31
CA LEU A 377 17.44 6.53 11.98
C LEU A 377 18.67 6.39 11.08
N PRO A 378 18.52 5.93 9.83
CA PRO A 378 19.63 5.68 8.90
C PRO A 378 20.16 6.97 8.27
N ARG A 379 20.72 7.88 9.08
CA ARG A 379 21.13 9.22 8.63
C ARG A 379 22.23 9.14 7.57
N ASP A 380 23.18 8.23 7.74
CA ASP A 380 24.32 8.09 6.82
C ASP A 380 23.86 7.54 5.47
N GLU A 381 23.00 6.52 5.48
CA GLU A 381 22.44 5.94 4.27
C GLU A 381 21.56 6.94 3.51
N MET A 382 20.80 7.78 4.24
CA MET A 382 20.01 8.86 3.65
C MET A 382 20.89 9.96 3.05
N ASN A 383 21.93 10.40 3.77
CA ASN A 383 22.85 11.43 3.29
C ASN A 383 23.64 10.99 2.05
N ALA A 384 23.91 9.68 1.93
CA ALA A 384 24.54 9.11 0.75
C ALA A 384 23.57 8.97 -0.44
N SER A 385 22.26 9.09 -0.21
CA SER A 385 21.26 8.92 -1.27
C SER A 385 21.08 10.20 -2.08
N PRO A 386 21.11 10.12 -3.42
CA PRO A 386 20.75 11.25 -4.28
C PRO A 386 19.24 11.48 -4.36
N CYS A 387 18.43 10.49 -4.02
CA CYS A 387 16.99 10.51 -4.32
C CYS A 387 16.12 10.54 -3.07
N VAL A 388 16.66 10.23 -1.90
CA VAL A 388 15.89 10.12 -0.67
C VAL A 388 16.32 11.22 0.31
N VAL A 389 15.35 12.00 0.78
CA VAL A 389 15.56 13.07 1.75
C VAL A 389 14.81 12.73 3.04
N MET A 390 15.49 12.85 4.18
CA MET A 390 14.87 12.62 5.50
C MET A 390 14.59 13.93 6.23
N ALA A 391 13.32 14.13 6.57
CA ALA A 391 12.82 15.08 7.53
C ALA A 391 12.74 14.42 8.91
N ALA A 392 13.73 14.64 9.78
CA ALA A 392 13.71 14.16 11.16
C ALA A 392 13.29 15.28 12.13
N THR A 393 12.17 15.13 12.84
CA THR A 393 11.70 16.11 13.81
C THR A 393 12.00 15.69 15.26
N PRO A 394 12.07 16.62 16.23
CA PRO A 394 12.21 16.24 17.64
C PRO A 394 10.98 15.49 18.18
N GLY A 395 9.79 15.76 17.64
CA GLY A 395 8.52 15.26 18.15
C GLY A 395 7.49 14.98 17.06
N GLY A 396 6.63 13.99 17.31
CA GLY A 396 5.56 13.57 16.41
C GLY A 396 5.04 12.15 16.66
N GLY A 397 5.74 11.34 17.45
CA GLY A 397 5.42 9.93 17.65
C GLY A 397 5.45 9.14 16.34
N HIS A 398 4.88 7.93 16.34
CA HIS A 398 4.92 7.06 15.17
C HIS A 398 3.95 7.49 14.06
N LEU A 399 2.80 8.09 14.32
CA LEU A 399 1.94 8.66 13.25
C LEU A 399 1.14 9.86 13.79
N GLY A 400 1.62 10.43 14.90
CA GLY A 400 0.89 11.41 15.67
C GLY A 400 0.83 12.75 14.96
N PHE A 401 1.97 13.42 14.85
CA PHE A 401 2.16 14.73 14.19
C PHE A 401 0.97 15.70 14.36
N PHE A 402 0.28 15.64 15.49
CA PHE A 402 -0.98 16.34 15.70
C PHE A 402 -0.73 17.81 16.03
N GLY A 403 -1.68 18.64 15.64
CA GLY A 403 -1.68 20.06 15.89
C GLY A 403 -1.07 20.86 14.75
N LYS A 404 -0.71 22.09 15.11
CA LYS A 404 -0.18 23.07 14.17
C LYS A 404 1.32 22.87 13.97
N GLY A 405 1.77 23.06 12.74
CA GLY A 405 3.17 23.38 12.47
C GLY A 405 3.58 24.65 13.21
N THR A 406 4.87 24.91 13.28
CA THR A 406 5.41 26.13 13.91
C THR A 406 4.93 27.44 13.29
N ASP A 407 4.40 27.40 12.06
CA ASP A 407 3.75 28.54 11.41
C ASP A 407 2.28 28.72 11.81
N GLY A 408 1.80 27.95 12.80
CA GLY A 408 0.47 28.09 13.38
C GLY A 408 -0.66 27.45 12.56
N LYS A 409 -0.35 26.69 11.51
CA LYS A 409 -1.33 26.05 10.62
C LYS A 409 -1.30 24.52 10.73
N THR A 410 -2.41 23.87 10.42
CA THR A 410 -2.58 22.40 10.45
C THR A 410 -2.93 21.87 9.07
N GLY A 411 -2.69 20.58 8.81
CA GLY A 411 -3.32 19.87 7.69
C GLY A 411 -4.81 19.60 7.95
N ALA A 412 -5.50 19.13 6.91
CA ALA A 412 -6.96 18.94 6.88
C ALA A 412 -7.50 17.97 7.96
N ASP A 413 -6.65 17.07 8.46
CA ASP A 413 -6.95 16.08 9.48
C ASP A 413 -6.42 16.42 10.87
N GLY A 414 -5.98 17.67 11.08
CA GLY A 414 -5.39 18.08 12.35
C GLY A 414 -3.94 17.65 12.53
N ARG A 415 -3.31 17.05 11.49
CA ARG A 415 -1.88 16.71 11.50
C ARG A 415 -1.11 17.68 10.62
N TRP A 416 0.01 18.17 11.09
CA TRP A 416 0.87 19.02 10.25
C TRP A 416 1.62 18.19 9.19
N SER A 417 1.82 16.89 9.43
CA SER A 417 2.48 16.00 8.46
C SER A 417 1.71 15.86 7.15
N THR A 418 0.37 15.90 7.21
CA THR A 418 -0.51 15.97 6.04
C THR A 418 -0.17 17.15 5.14
N ARG A 419 0.09 18.32 5.73
CA ARG A 419 0.49 19.49 4.96
C ARG A 419 1.88 19.34 4.34
N LEU A 420 2.85 18.78 5.08
CA LEU A 420 4.19 18.52 4.53
C LEU A 420 4.10 17.58 3.32
N GLY A 421 3.34 16.49 3.43
CA GLY A 421 3.11 15.57 2.33
C GLY A 421 2.45 16.26 1.13
N PHE A 422 1.45 17.12 1.38
CA PHE A 422 0.79 17.90 0.34
C PHE A 422 1.75 18.86 -0.37
N GLU A 423 2.55 19.64 0.37
CA GLU A 423 3.49 20.61 -0.19
C GLU A 423 4.62 19.93 -0.97
N TRP A 424 5.11 18.78 -0.48
CA TRP A 424 6.05 17.94 -1.22
C TRP A 424 5.49 17.47 -2.55
N LEU A 425 4.30 16.85 -2.54
CA LEU A 425 3.64 16.37 -3.75
C LEU A 425 3.30 17.53 -4.70
N SER A 426 2.83 18.66 -4.16
CA SER A 426 2.55 19.87 -4.92
C SER A 426 3.80 20.43 -5.58
N GLY A 427 4.91 20.55 -4.83
CA GLY A 427 6.18 21.07 -5.31
C GLY A 427 6.72 20.24 -6.47
N ILE A 428 6.74 18.91 -6.31
CA ILE A 428 7.15 17.99 -7.39
C ILE A 428 6.16 18.06 -8.56
N HIS A 429 4.85 18.06 -8.30
CA HIS A 429 3.86 18.12 -9.37
C HIS A 429 4.03 19.38 -10.23
N ASN A 430 4.19 20.54 -9.57
CA ASN A 430 4.31 21.85 -10.21
C ASN A 430 5.68 22.04 -10.89
N SER A 431 6.73 21.34 -10.46
CA SER A 431 8.01 21.33 -11.19
C SER A 431 7.92 20.58 -12.51
N ASN A 432 6.78 19.94 -12.81
CA ASN A 432 6.50 19.20 -14.03
C ASN A 432 7.63 18.22 -14.42
N PRO A 433 7.96 17.24 -13.55
CA PRO A 433 9.05 16.32 -13.79
C PRO A 433 8.82 15.53 -15.06
N ALA A 434 9.94 15.13 -15.69
CA ALA A 434 9.95 14.30 -16.88
C ALA A 434 9.09 13.04 -16.66
N PRO A 435 8.40 12.56 -17.71
CA PRO A 435 7.66 11.30 -17.64
C PRO A 435 8.56 10.15 -17.19
N ARG A 436 7.99 9.27 -16.37
CA ARG A 436 8.63 8.01 -15.98
C ARG A 436 8.38 6.95 -17.05
N PRO A 437 9.22 5.88 -17.12
CA PRO A 437 9.01 4.79 -18.05
C PRO A 437 7.57 4.28 -18.00
N ALA A 438 6.95 4.14 -19.17
CA ALA A 438 5.69 3.43 -19.27
C ALA A 438 5.98 1.95 -19.01
N GLN A 439 5.24 1.33 -18.08
CA GLN A 439 5.22 -0.12 -17.98
C GLN A 439 4.29 -0.66 -19.06
N THR A 440 4.82 -1.43 -19.99
CA THR A 440 3.99 -2.24 -20.89
C THR A 440 3.32 -3.32 -20.05
N ILE A 441 2.01 -3.47 -20.17
CA ILE A 441 1.27 -4.55 -19.52
C ILE A 441 1.03 -5.65 -20.54
N VAL A 442 1.44 -6.88 -20.21
CA VAL A 442 1.32 -8.04 -21.08
C VAL A 442 0.51 -9.14 -20.40
N ASN A 443 -0.14 -9.96 -21.22
CA ASN A 443 -0.88 -11.13 -20.74
C ASN A 443 0.11 -12.21 -20.27
N TRP A 444 -0.25 -12.91 -19.20
CA TRP A 444 0.52 -14.04 -18.71
C TRP A 444 0.44 -15.22 -19.69
N VAL A 445 1.56 -15.92 -19.84
CA VAL A 445 1.68 -17.12 -20.68
C VAL A 445 2.01 -18.30 -19.78
N ASP A 446 1.13 -19.30 -19.74
CA ASP A 446 1.37 -20.55 -19.04
C ASP A 446 1.48 -21.70 -20.06
N ASN A 447 2.60 -22.42 -20.07
CA ASN A 447 2.86 -23.55 -21.00
C ASN A 447 2.51 -23.22 -22.47
N GLY A 448 2.92 -22.04 -22.94
CA GLY A 448 2.66 -21.58 -24.31
C GLY A 448 1.24 -21.05 -24.58
N HIS A 449 0.35 -21.07 -23.59
CA HIS A 449 -1.02 -20.55 -23.70
C HIS A 449 -1.15 -19.21 -22.99
N VAL A 450 -1.62 -18.20 -23.71
CA VAL A 450 -1.93 -16.89 -23.13
C VAL A 450 -3.18 -17.04 -22.26
N THR A 451 -3.04 -16.90 -20.95
CA THR A 451 -4.20 -16.80 -20.05
C THR A 451 -4.83 -15.42 -20.26
N ARG A 452 -6.12 -15.38 -20.58
CA ARG A 452 -6.80 -14.11 -20.95
C ARG A 452 -6.92 -13.12 -19.79
N ASP A 453 -6.84 -13.59 -18.54
CA ASP A 453 -7.22 -12.79 -17.37
C ASP A 453 -6.04 -12.31 -16.51
N TRP A 454 -4.85 -12.90 -16.67
CA TRP A 454 -3.67 -12.54 -15.88
C TRP A 454 -2.78 -11.54 -16.65
N PHE A 455 -2.36 -10.49 -15.95
CA PHE A 455 -1.56 -9.39 -16.46
C PHE A 455 -0.28 -9.21 -15.65
N HIS A 456 0.80 -8.73 -16.26
CA HIS A 456 2.02 -8.33 -15.57
C HIS A 456 2.76 -7.20 -16.32
N PRO A 457 3.61 -6.41 -15.65
CA PRO A 457 4.54 -5.52 -16.33
C PRO A 457 5.57 -6.31 -17.13
N GLU A 458 5.79 -5.93 -18.38
CA GLU A 458 6.83 -6.48 -19.24
C GLU A 458 8.21 -6.41 -18.55
N GLY A 459 8.96 -7.51 -18.61
CA GLY A 459 10.24 -7.64 -17.93
C GLY A 459 10.16 -7.93 -16.42
N ARG A 460 8.95 -8.04 -15.85
CA ARG A 460 8.70 -8.39 -14.44
C ARG A 460 7.64 -9.50 -14.30
N PRO A 461 7.87 -10.70 -14.88
CA PRO A 461 6.88 -11.79 -14.92
C PRO A 461 6.40 -12.23 -13.53
N GLU A 462 7.22 -12.10 -12.49
CA GLU A 462 6.85 -12.43 -11.12
C GLU A 462 5.76 -11.49 -10.53
N MET A 463 5.59 -10.28 -11.06
CA MET A 463 4.53 -9.34 -10.66
C MET A 463 3.27 -9.54 -11.52
N ARG A 464 2.59 -10.67 -11.34
CA ARG A 464 1.32 -10.96 -12.05
C ARG A 464 0.08 -10.75 -11.20
N TYR A 465 -1.00 -10.31 -11.84
CA TYR A 465 -2.30 -10.08 -11.20
C TYR A 465 -3.48 -10.29 -12.14
N MET A 466 -4.66 -10.49 -11.56
CA MET A 466 -5.95 -10.58 -12.23
C MET A 466 -6.96 -9.69 -11.50
N LYS A 467 -7.80 -8.97 -12.25
CA LYS A 467 -8.91 -8.18 -11.71
C LYS A 467 -10.12 -9.09 -11.56
N VAL A 468 -10.63 -9.25 -10.34
CA VAL A 468 -11.73 -10.20 -10.05
C VAL A 468 -13.08 -9.52 -9.85
N ALA A 469 -13.10 -8.25 -9.43
CA ALA A 469 -14.33 -7.48 -9.33
C ALA A 469 -14.06 -5.96 -9.34
N ILE A 470 -15.07 -5.21 -9.81
CA ILE A 470 -15.18 -3.76 -9.64
C ILE A 470 -16.50 -3.50 -8.92
N CYS A 471 -16.45 -2.91 -7.74
CA CYS A 471 -17.64 -2.56 -6.97
C CYS A 471 -17.85 -1.05 -6.97
N PHE A 472 -18.96 -0.60 -7.57
CA PHE A 472 -19.37 0.81 -7.53
C PHE A 472 -20.07 1.10 -6.21
N ARG A 473 -19.54 2.04 -5.41
CA ARG A 473 -20.16 2.44 -4.15
C ARG A 473 -20.77 3.83 -4.28
N GLY A 474 -21.95 3.89 -4.93
CA GLY A 474 -22.84 5.05 -4.81
C GLY A 474 -23.46 5.58 -6.09
N VAL A 475 -24.48 4.90 -6.61
CA VAL A 475 -25.70 5.57 -7.11
C VAL A 475 -26.84 5.16 -6.18
N MET A 476 -26.81 5.63 -4.93
CA MET A 476 -28.03 5.77 -4.15
C MET A 476 -28.56 7.18 -4.38
N THR A 477 -29.05 7.44 -5.60
CA THR A 477 -30.16 8.37 -5.73
C THR A 477 -31.41 7.59 -5.36
N SER A 478 -32.14 8.03 -4.35
CA SER A 478 -33.51 7.60 -4.14
C SER A 478 -34.32 8.00 -5.38
N SER A 479 -34.44 7.09 -6.35
CA SER A 479 -35.55 7.11 -7.28
C SER A 479 -36.30 5.83 -7.07
N ARG A 480 -37.50 5.96 -6.50
CA ARG A 480 -38.61 5.05 -6.79
C ARG A 480 -38.52 4.65 -8.26
N ALA A 481 -38.64 3.36 -8.52
CA ALA A 481 -38.84 2.84 -9.88
C ALA A 481 -39.82 3.76 -10.63
N PRO A 482 -39.56 4.12 -11.90
CA PRO A 482 -40.61 4.64 -12.74
C PRO A 482 -41.60 3.49 -12.96
N ILE A 483 -42.65 3.48 -12.14
CA ILE A 483 -43.88 2.77 -12.44
C ILE A 483 -44.37 3.36 -13.76
N ALA A 484 -44.43 2.52 -14.79
CA ALA A 484 -45.02 2.86 -16.08
C ALA A 484 -46.43 3.42 -15.85
N PRO A 485 -46.83 4.52 -16.50
CA PRO A 485 -48.22 4.96 -16.43
C PRO A 485 -49.08 3.99 -17.24
N SER A 486 -49.78 3.10 -16.54
CA SER A 486 -50.99 2.48 -17.07
C SER A 486 -52.05 3.57 -17.19
N GLN A 487 -52.54 3.78 -18.41
CA GLN A 487 -53.78 4.49 -18.65
C GLN A 487 -54.89 3.83 -17.83
N THR A 488 -55.60 4.62 -17.01
CA THR A 488 -57.08 4.61 -16.93
C THR A 488 -57.57 5.71 -15.99
N ASP A 489 -58.34 6.60 -16.61
CA ASP A 489 -59.43 7.43 -16.14
C ASP A 489 -59.87 7.48 -14.66
N SER A 490 -60.01 8.74 -14.24
CA SER A 490 -61.20 9.36 -13.63
C SER A 490 -61.27 9.57 -12.12
N LYS A 491 -61.65 10.82 -11.80
CA LYS A 491 -62.30 11.31 -10.56
C LYS A 491 -61.42 11.28 -9.30
N SER A 492 -61.37 12.25 -8.40
CA SER A 492 -61.89 13.60 -8.21
C SER A 492 -61.60 13.92 -6.73
N VAL A 493 -61.45 15.21 -6.38
CA VAL A 493 -61.73 15.80 -5.05
C VAL A 493 -60.60 15.89 -3.99
N ARG A 494 -60.08 17.14 -3.87
CA ARG A 494 -59.94 18.05 -2.71
C ARG A 494 -59.22 17.64 -1.41
N GLY A 495 -58.39 18.59 -0.93
CA GLY A 495 -58.16 18.95 0.48
C GLY A 495 -56.67 18.98 0.86
N LEU A 496 -55.93 20.10 0.77
CA LEU A 496 -55.70 21.08 1.86
C LEU A 496 -55.35 20.46 3.22
N PHE A 497 -54.06 20.29 3.51
CA PHE A 497 -53.26 21.13 4.45
C PHE A 497 -51.79 20.74 4.37
#